data_AF-A0A952JZ57-F1
#
_entry.id   AF-A0A952JZ57-F1
#
_cell.length_a   1.000
_cell.length_b   1.000
_cell.length_c   1.000
_cell.angle_alpha   90.00
_cell.angle_beta   90.00
_cell.angle_gamma   90.00
#
_symmetry.space_group_name_H-M   'P 1'
#
loop_
_entity.id
_entity.type
_entity.pdbx_description
1 polymer ?
#
loop_
_entity_poly.entity_id
_entity_poly.type
_entity_poly.pdbx_seq_one_letter_code
_entity_poly.pdbx_strand_id
1 'polypeptide(L)'
;MTTPSSSLGASAYQRLEALRAYTDEPGKITRLYLSPSHIKSIDFIVDEMRNAGCDSVHVDALGTVVGRYEGKTSGLPALLIGSHIDTVVDGGAYDGALGVIAGIGVIEALNQKGERLDFAIEVLGFGDEENVRFPANLTSSRALAGTLDEAALDARDEQGISIREALTANGFDPSKMKSLKRDPKTVIGYVEIHIEQGPVLEAENLAVGVVTAINGATRWALTVKGEPGHAGTVPMNMRHDALTAASEMALAIERIGRAHETVVATVGRFQA
;
A
#
# COMPACT_ATOMS: atom_id res chain seq x y z
N MET A 1 -32.01 26.93 -5.14
CA MET A 1 -31.11 26.84 -3.97
C MET A 1 -29.95 25.95 -4.39
N THR A 2 -28.82 26.55 -4.75
CA THR A 2 -27.58 25.82 -5.01
C THR A 2 -27.06 25.33 -3.66
N THR A 3 -27.00 24.02 -3.47
CA THR A 3 -26.27 23.37 -2.37
C THR A 3 -24.88 24.01 -2.30
N PRO A 4 -24.37 24.40 -1.12
CA PRO A 4 -22.98 24.84 -1.03
C PRO A 4 -22.12 23.71 -1.58
N SER A 5 -21.31 24.01 -2.60
CA SER A 5 -20.31 23.06 -3.12
C SER A 5 -19.51 22.56 -1.92
N SER A 6 -19.55 21.25 -1.68
CA SER A 6 -18.71 20.62 -0.66
C SER A 6 -17.26 20.93 -0.99
N SER A 7 -16.46 21.26 0.03
CA SER A 7 -15.02 21.43 -0.19
C SER A 7 -14.43 20.10 -0.67
N LEU A 8 -13.31 20.16 -1.42
CA LEU A 8 -12.61 18.96 -1.89
C LEU A 8 -12.29 18.00 -0.73
N GLY A 9 -11.95 18.54 0.46
CA GLY A 9 -11.72 17.74 1.66
C GLY A 9 -12.98 17.02 2.16
N ALA A 10 -14.14 17.67 2.14
CA ALA A 10 -15.41 17.03 2.50
C ALA A 10 -15.81 15.95 1.50
N SER A 11 -15.61 16.20 0.19
CA SER A 11 -15.83 15.19 -0.85
C SER A 11 -14.88 14.00 -0.67
N ALA A 12 -13.58 14.24 -0.41
CA ALA A 12 -12.61 13.19 -0.16
C ALA A 12 -12.99 12.33 1.06
N TYR A 13 -13.38 12.97 2.17
CA TYR A 13 -13.86 12.27 3.36
C TYR A 13 -15.08 11.38 3.05
N GLN A 14 -16.06 11.89 2.31
CA GLN A 14 -17.25 11.11 1.92
C GLN A 14 -16.89 9.89 1.05
N ARG A 15 -15.96 10.05 0.10
CA ARG A 15 -15.49 8.95 -0.75
C ARG A 15 -14.78 7.88 0.08
N LEU A 16 -13.94 8.28 1.04
CA LEU A 16 -13.28 7.36 1.97
C LEU A 16 -14.31 6.61 2.82
N GLU A 17 -15.30 7.30 3.38
CA GLU A 17 -16.37 6.67 4.16
C GLU A 17 -17.21 5.70 3.31
N ALA A 18 -17.48 6.03 2.05
CA ALA A 18 -18.15 5.11 1.13
C ALA A 18 -17.29 3.87 0.83
N LEU A 19 -15.99 4.05 0.62
CA LEU A 19 -15.05 2.97 0.35
C LEU A 19 -14.94 1.99 1.53
N ARG A 20 -15.11 2.45 2.77
CA ARG A 20 -15.13 1.59 3.97
C ARG A 20 -16.21 0.50 3.93
N ALA A 21 -17.30 0.73 3.19
CA ALA A 21 -18.38 -0.25 3.09
C ALA A 21 -17.98 -1.52 2.32
N TYR A 22 -16.92 -1.45 1.50
CA TYR A 22 -16.36 -2.61 0.83
C TYR A 22 -15.35 -3.28 1.75
N THR A 23 -15.78 -4.36 2.40
CA THR A 23 -14.98 -5.17 3.32
C THR A 23 -15.38 -6.64 3.20
N ASP A 24 -14.42 -7.55 3.33
CA ASP A 24 -14.70 -8.99 3.44
C ASP A 24 -15.11 -9.39 4.87
N GLU A 25 -14.87 -8.52 5.85
CA GLU A 25 -15.20 -8.71 7.26
C GLU A 25 -16.13 -7.59 7.77
N PRO A 26 -17.45 -7.84 7.87
CA PRO A 26 -18.40 -6.83 8.37
C PRO A 26 -18.00 -6.26 9.74
N GLY A 27 -17.99 -4.94 9.86
CA GLY A 27 -17.59 -4.22 11.08
C GLY A 27 -16.09 -3.90 11.17
N LYS A 28 -15.28 -4.43 10.25
CA LYS A 28 -13.85 -4.14 10.08
C LYS A 28 -13.58 -3.57 8.71
N ILE A 29 -12.35 -3.12 8.48
CA ILE A 29 -11.87 -2.76 7.15
C ILE A 29 -10.85 -3.81 6.72
N THR A 30 -11.31 -4.79 5.95
CA THR A 30 -10.46 -5.83 5.37
C THR A 30 -10.73 -5.91 3.86
N ARG A 31 -9.77 -5.44 3.06
CA ARG A 31 -9.77 -5.51 1.59
C ARG A 31 -8.47 -6.13 1.09
N LEU A 32 -8.39 -7.45 1.16
CA LEU A 32 -7.18 -8.15 0.71
C LEU A 32 -7.08 -8.14 -0.82
N TYR A 33 -5.86 -8.06 -1.36
CA TYR A 33 -5.65 -8.06 -2.81
C TYR A 33 -6.43 -9.19 -3.52
N LEU A 34 -7.18 -8.84 -4.57
CA LEU A 34 -8.01 -9.73 -5.40
C LEU A 34 -9.10 -10.52 -4.63
N SER A 35 -9.45 -10.08 -3.43
CA SER A 35 -10.62 -10.58 -2.71
C SER A 35 -11.91 -9.97 -3.29
N PRO A 36 -13.10 -10.52 -2.97
CA PRO A 36 -14.36 -9.94 -3.42
C PRO A 36 -14.54 -8.46 -3.05
N SER A 37 -14.13 -8.04 -1.85
CA SER A 37 -14.21 -6.62 -1.45
C SER A 37 -13.22 -5.74 -2.20
N HIS A 38 -12.01 -6.24 -2.51
CA HIS A 38 -11.03 -5.52 -3.33
C HIS A 38 -11.56 -5.31 -4.76
N ILE A 39 -12.17 -6.32 -5.39
CA ILE A 39 -12.78 -6.17 -6.72
C ILE A 39 -13.90 -5.14 -6.72
N LYS A 40 -14.78 -5.14 -5.72
CA LYS A 40 -15.81 -4.11 -5.60
C LYS A 40 -15.23 -2.72 -5.38
N SER A 41 -14.09 -2.63 -4.70
CA SER A 41 -13.36 -1.37 -4.49
C SER A 41 -12.74 -0.87 -5.80
N ILE A 42 -12.24 -1.75 -6.66
CA ILE A 42 -11.83 -1.41 -8.03
C ILE A 42 -12.99 -0.75 -8.79
N ASP A 43 -14.16 -1.38 -8.79
CA ASP A 43 -15.34 -0.85 -9.50
C ASP A 43 -15.73 0.54 -8.97
N PHE A 44 -15.74 0.70 -7.64
CA PHE A 44 -15.98 1.99 -7.01
C PHE A 44 -14.98 3.06 -7.47
N ILE A 45 -13.68 2.76 -7.42
CA ILE A 45 -12.64 3.72 -7.81
C ILE A 45 -12.71 4.07 -9.31
N VAL A 46 -13.05 3.10 -10.16
CA VAL A 46 -13.28 3.34 -11.59
C VAL A 46 -14.38 4.39 -11.80
N ASP A 47 -15.51 4.23 -11.11
CA ASP A 47 -16.63 5.16 -11.21
C ASP A 47 -16.28 6.53 -10.63
N GLU A 48 -15.58 6.58 -9.51
CA GLU A 48 -15.11 7.82 -8.90
C GLU A 48 -14.14 8.62 -9.79
N MET A 49 -13.26 7.94 -10.52
CA MET A 49 -12.37 8.55 -11.51
C MET A 49 -13.14 9.08 -12.72
N ARG A 50 -14.12 8.33 -13.23
CA ARG A 50 -14.99 8.79 -14.34
C ARG A 50 -15.78 10.03 -13.92
N ASN A 51 -16.37 9.99 -12.73
CA ASN A 51 -17.16 11.09 -12.16
C ASN A 51 -16.33 12.36 -11.92
N ALA A 52 -15.06 12.20 -11.53
CA ALA A 52 -14.15 13.33 -11.38
C ALA A 52 -13.77 14.01 -12.70
N GLY A 53 -13.89 13.29 -13.82
CA GLY A 53 -13.66 13.82 -15.17
C GLY A 53 -12.40 13.31 -15.85
N CYS A 54 -11.88 12.15 -15.47
CA CYS A 54 -10.84 11.46 -16.26
C CYS A 54 -11.33 11.25 -17.71
N ASP A 55 -10.50 11.59 -18.69
CA ASP A 55 -10.77 11.37 -20.12
C ASP A 55 -10.77 9.87 -20.47
N SER A 56 -10.02 9.06 -19.71
CA SER A 56 -10.10 7.59 -19.79
C SER A 56 -9.86 6.94 -18.43
N VAL A 57 -10.52 5.79 -18.22
CA VAL A 57 -10.34 4.96 -17.01
C VAL A 57 -10.31 3.50 -17.44
N HIS A 58 -9.29 2.77 -17.00
CA HIS A 58 -9.19 1.33 -17.22
C HIS A 58 -8.59 0.63 -16.00
N VAL A 59 -8.74 -0.69 -15.96
CA VAL A 59 -8.09 -1.55 -14.97
C VAL A 59 -7.06 -2.40 -15.71
N ASP A 60 -5.83 -2.45 -15.19
CA ASP A 60 -4.73 -3.12 -15.86
C ASP A 60 -4.73 -4.65 -15.62
N ALA A 61 -3.73 -5.34 -16.19
CA ALA A 61 -3.62 -6.80 -16.12
C ALA A 61 -3.39 -7.36 -14.70
N LEU A 62 -3.04 -6.51 -13.73
CA LEU A 62 -2.84 -6.86 -12.32
C LEU A 62 -3.87 -6.19 -11.40
N GLY A 63 -4.94 -5.63 -11.95
CA GLY A 63 -6.00 -5.02 -11.14
C GLY A 63 -5.70 -3.60 -10.65
N THR A 64 -4.66 -2.92 -11.16
CA THR A 64 -4.44 -1.50 -10.88
C THR A 64 -5.51 -0.67 -11.60
N VAL A 65 -6.17 0.24 -10.90
CA VAL A 65 -7.07 1.22 -11.55
C VAL A 65 -6.25 2.40 -12.04
N VAL A 66 -6.42 2.76 -13.31
CA VAL A 66 -5.70 3.86 -13.97
C VAL A 66 -6.69 4.85 -14.56
N GLY A 67 -6.76 6.04 -13.97
CA GLY A 67 -7.54 7.16 -14.48
C GLY A 67 -6.64 8.21 -15.09
N ARG A 68 -6.83 8.54 -16.35
CA ARG A 68 -6.03 9.54 -17.07
C ARG A 68 -6.85 10.79 -17.37
N TYR A 69 -6.30 11.94 -16.98
CA TYR A 69 -6.76 13.27 -17.34
C TYR A 69 -5.72 13.92 -18.27
N GLU A 70 -6.11 14.19 -19.51
CA GLU A 70 -5.21 14.69 -20.53
C GLU A 70 -4.73 16.11 -20.24
N GLY A 71 -3.56 16.44 -20.77
CA GLY A 71 -3.09 17.82 -20.80
C GLY A 71 -3.79 18.65 -21.88
N LYS A 72 -3.27 19.84 -22.17
CA LYS A 72 -3.74 20.70 -23.28
C LYS A 72 -3.67 20.00 -24.65
N THR A 73 -2.82 18.98 -24.76
CA THR A 73 -2.73 18.11 -25.93
C THR A 73 -2.79 16.66 -25.46
N SER A 74 -3.53 15.82 -26.19
CA SER A 74 -3.64 14.40 -25.87
C SER A 74 -2.31 13.68 -26.09
N GLY A 75 -1.99 12.74 -25.19
CA GLY A 75 -0.79 11.90 -25.29
C GLY A 75 0.48 12.53 -24.72
N LEU A 76 0.38 13.68 -24.03
CA LEU A 76 1.51 14.25 -23.31
C LEU A 76 1.98 13.32 -22.17
N PRO A 77 3.27 13.39 -21.78
CA PRO A 77 3.77 12.71 -20.59
C PRO A 77 2.93 13.05 -19.35
N ALA A 78 2.86 12.12 -18.40
CA ALA A 78 2.00 12.25 -17.24
C ALA A 78 2.78 12.47 -15.94
N LEU A 79 2.25 13.32 -15.07
CA LEU A 79 2.51 13.24 -13.63
C LEU A 79 1.65 12.12 -13.05
N LEU A 80 2.28 11.14 -12.43
CA LEU A 80 1.57 10.05 -11.77
C LEU A 80 1.25 10.47 -10.34
N ILE A 81 0.00 10.25 -9.92
CA ILE A 81 -0.44 10.39 -8.53
C ILE A 81 -1.01 9.04 -8.12
N GLY A 82 -0.56 8.44 -7.04
CA GLY A 82 -1.10 7.14 -6.69
C GLY A 82 -0.80 6.72 -5.27
N SER A 83 -1.44 5.63 -4.90
CA SER A 83 -1.19 4.85 -3.69
C SER A 83 -1.93 3.51 -3.86
N HIS A 84 -2.33 2.85 -2.77
CA HIS A 84 -2.98 1.55 -2.81
C HIS A 84 -4.43 1.55 -2.30
N ILE A 85 -5.20 0.50 -2.62
CA ILE A 85 -6.61 0.36 -2.23
C ILE A 85 -6.88 -0.94 -1.44
N ASP A 86 -5.91 -1.86 -1.42
CA ASP A 86 -5.89 -2.98 -0.48
C ASP A 86 -5.55 -2.52 0.94
N THR A 87 -5.86 -3.38 1.90
CA THR A 87 -5.58 -3.14 3.32
C THR A 87 -5.05 -4.40 3.98
N VAL A 88 -4.40 -4.24 5.13
CA VAL A 88 -4.33 -5.30 6.13
C VAL A 88 -5.71 -5.74 6.66
N VAL A 89 -5.73 -6.84 7.40
CA VAL A 89 -6.89 -7.28 8.19
C VAL A 89 -7.18 -6.25 9.29
N ASP A 90 -8.43 -5.80 9.37
CA ASP A 90 -8.88 -4.77 10.33
C ASP A 90 -8.05 -3.48 10.26
N GLY A 91 -7.73 -3.05 9.04
CA GLY A 91 -6.94 -1.86 8.77
C GLY A 91 -7.68 -0.54 9.00
N GLY A 92 -7.00 0.56 8.71
CA GLY A 92 -7.58 1.90 8.73
C GLY A 92 -8.38 2.24 7.47
N ALA A 93 -9.13 3.34 7.52
CA ALA A 93 -9.84 3.87 6.35
C ALA A 93 -8.96 4.71 5.40
N TYR A 94 -7.77 5.11 5.87
CA TYR A 94 -6.96 6.15 5.22
C TYR A 94 -5.66 5.61 4.60
N ASP A 95 -5.11 4.55 5.18
CA ASP A 95 -3.90 3.87 4.69
C ASP A 95 -4.09 3.44 3.23
N GLY A 96 -3.20 3.90 2.35
CA GLY A 96 -3.33 3.81 0.89
C GLY A 96 -4.45 4.65 0.28
N ALA A 97 -5.70 4.36 0.66
CA ALA A 97 -6.89 4.88 0.03
C ALA A 97 -6.94 6.42 -0.03
N LEU A 98 -6.39 7.10 0.98
CA LEU A 98 -6.29 8.57 0.99
C LEU A 98 -5.53 9.09 -0.22
N GLY A 99 -4.42 8.45 -0.61
CA GLY A 99 -3.60 8.90 -1.73
C GLY A 99 -4.34 8.82 -3.06
N VAL A 100 -5.07 7.73 -3.28
CA VAL A 100 -5.90 7.53 -4.48
C VAL A 100 -7.04 8.55 -4.52
N ILE A 101 -7.80 8.69 -3.43
CA ILE A 101 -8.91 9.63 -3.34
C ILE A 101 -8.44 11.09 -3.48
N ALA A 102 -7.29 11.44 -2.90
CA ALA A 102 -6.71 12.78 -3.05
C ALA A 102 -6.32 13.06 -4.50
N GLY A 103 -5.72 12.09 -5.21
CA GLY A 103 -5.44 12.19 -6.64
C GLY A 103 -6.71 12.41 -7.48
N ILE A 104 -7.79 11.69 -7.17
CA ILE A 104 -9.09 11.90 -7.82
C ILE A 104 -9.62 13.32 -7.53
N GLY A 105 -9.46 13.81 -6.31
CA GLY A 105 -9.82 15.19 -5.93
C GLY A 105 -9.04 16.25 -6.71
N VAL A 106 -7.77 15.99 -7.06
CA VAL A 106 -6.97 16.89 -7.93
C VAL A 106 -7.60 16.97 -9.32
N ILE A 107 -7.96 15.83 -9.91
CA ILE A 107 -8.63 15.78 -11.22
C ILE A 107 -9.97 16.50 -11.17
N GLU A 108 -10.79 16.21 -10.15
CA GLU A 108 -12.09 16.86 -9.95
C GLU A 108 -11.95 18.39 -9.89
N ALA A 109 -10.97 18.89 -9.13
CA ALA A 109 -10.73 20.32 -8.99
C ALA A 109 -10.32 21.00 -10.30
N LEU A 110 -9.47 20.35 -11.10
CA LEU A 110 -9.05 20.85 -12.42
C LEU A 110 -10.21 20.83 -13.41
N ASN A 111 -10.97 19.74 -13.43
CA ASN A 111 -12.09 19.55 -14.33
C ASN A 111 -13.22 20.56 -14.05
N GLN A 112 -13.54 20.81 -12.78
CA GLN A 112 -14.52 21.84 -12.38
C GLN A 112 -14.12 23.25 -12.83
N LYS A 113 -12.81 23.53 -12.91
CA LYS A 113 -12.28 24.80 -13.43
C LYS A 113 -12.16 24.83 -14.96
N GLY A 114 -12.36 23.69 -15.63
CA GLY A 114 -12.08 23.55 -17.07
C GLY A 114 -10.60 23.69 -17.41
N GLU A 115 -9.70 23.42 -16.45
CA GLU A 115 -8.27 23.66 -16.59
C GLU A 115 -7.54 22.41 -17.09
N ARG A 116 -6.73 22.56 -18.16
CA ARG A 116 -5.83 21.52 -18.69
C ARG A 116 -4.37 21.99 -18.58
N LEU A 117 -3.50 21.13 -18.07
CA LEU A 117 -2.08 21.43 -17.83
C LEU A 117 -1.21 21.14 -19.07
N ASP A 118 0.05 21.58 -19.07
CA ASP A 118 1.02 21.25 -20.14
C ASP A 118 1.56 19.81 -20.06
N PHE A 119 0.89 18.96 -19.28
CA PHE A 119 1.13 17.55 -19.10
C PHE A 119 -0.17 16.87 -18.67
N ALA A 120 -0.23 15.54 -18.77
CA ALA A 120 -1.36 14.76 -18.29
C ALA A 120 -1.22 14.42 -16.78
N ILE A 121 -2.32 14.07 -16.13
CA ILE A 121 -2.30 13.48 -14.79
C ILE A 121 -2.85 12.06 -14.90
N GLU A 122 -2.15 11.09 -14.35
CA GLU A 122 -2.69 9.74 -14.16
C GLU A 122 -2.81 9.44 -12.67
N VAL A 123 -4.02 9.06 -12.24
CA VAL A 123 -4.26 8.56 -10.90
C VAL A 123 -4.22 7.04 -10.91
N LEU A 124 -3.43 6.46 -10.01
CA LEU A 124 -3.18 5.02 -9.90
C LEU A 124 -3.68 4.50 -8.55
N GLY A 125 -4.59 3.52 -8.59
CA GLY A 125 -4.98 2.73 -7.43
C GLY A 125 -4.35 1.34 -7.51
N PHE A 126 -3.22 1.15 -6.85
CA PHE A 126 -2.52 -0.13 -6.74
C PHE A 126 -3.27 -1.10 -5.82
N GLY A 127 -3.16 -2.40 -6.08
CA GLY A 127 -3.93 -3.41 -5.33
C GLY A 127 -3.14 -4.30 -4.38
N ASP A 128 -1.81 -4.28 -4.38
CA ASP A 128 -1.00 -5.26 -3.62
C ASP A 128 0.22 -4.58 -3.00
N GLU A 129 -0.05 -3.62 -2.13
CA GLU A 129 0.99 -2.91 -1.38
C GLU A 129 1.30 -3.63 -0.06
N GLU A 130 0.25 -4.03 0.66
CA GLU A 130 0.33 -4.45 2.07
C GLU A 130 0.94 -5.84 2.25
N ASN A 131 1.02 -6.64 1.18
CA ASN A 131 1.61 -8.00 1.18
C ASN A 131 0.98 -8.91 2.26
N VAL A 132 -0.35 -8.87 2.38
CA VAL A 132 -1.08 -9.62 3.42
C VAL A 132 -1.55 -10.96 2.90
N ARG A 133 -2.18 -11.00 1.71
CA ARG A 133 -2.78 -12.23 1.20
C ARG A 133 -1.76 -13.17 0.59
N PHE A 134 -0.87 -12.63 -0.23
CA PHE A 134 0.15 -13.39 -0.93
C PHE A 134 1.51 -12.92 -0.43
N PRO A 135 2.53 -13.81 -0.31
CA PRO A 135 3.88 -13.44 0.09
C PRO A 135 4.65 -12.78 -1.06
N ALA A 136 4.09 -11.74 -1.68
CA ALA A 136 4.65 -10.98 -2.77
C ALA A 136 4.58 -9.49 -2.44
N ASN A 137 5.70 -8.78 -2.60
CA ASN A 137 5.77 -7.35 -2.27
C ASN A 137 5.48 -6.51 -3.51
N LEU A 138 4.54 -5.55 -3.38
CA LEU A 138 4.37 -4.45 -4.31
C LEU A 138 4.08 -4.92 -5.74
N THR A 139 3.28 -5.97 -5.92
CA THR A 139 3.17 -6.70 -7.19
C THR A 139 2.76 -5.78 -8.33
N SER A 140 1.70 -4.99 -8.14
CA SER A 140 1.16 -4.08 -9.16
C SER A 140 2.11 -2.92 -9.48
N SER A 141 2.63 -2.22 -8.49
CA SER A 141 3.54 -1.09 -8.71
C SER A 141 4.91 -1.51 -9.28
N ARG A 142 5.45 -2.67 -8.87
CA ARG A 142 6.67 -3.23 -9.45
C ARG A 142 6.50 -3.65 -10.90
N ALA A 143 5.32 -4.09 -11.32
CA ALA A 143 5.05 -4.39 -12.73
C ALA A 143 5.11 -3.12 -13.58
N LEU A 144 4.50 -2.02 -13.10
CA LEU A 144 4.60 -0.71 -13.77
C LEU A 144 6.06 -0.21 -13.82
N ALA A 145 6.83 -0.41 -12.77
CA ALA A 145 8.26 -0.09 -12.73
C ALA A 145 9.13 -1.05 -13.58
N GLY A 146 8.57 -2.18 -14.04
CA GLY A 146 9.29 -3.21 -14.80
C GLY A 146 10.31 -4.01 -13.97
N THR A 147 10.10 -4.11 -12.65
CA THR A 147 10.98 -4.81 -11.70
C THR A 147 10.34 -6.06 -11.09
N LEU A 148 9.09 -6.37 -11.46
CA LEU A 148 8.42 -7.59 -11.04
C LEU A 148 8.94 -8.79 -11.84
N ASP A 149 9.36 -9.84 -11.14
CA ASP A 149 9.61 -11.14 -11.75
C ASP A 149 8.27 -11.86 -12.00
N GLU A 150 8.11 -12.47 -13.17
CA GLU A 150 6.91 -13.22 -13.52
C GLU A 150 6.64 -14.40 -12.58
N ALA A 151 7.68 -14.99 -12.00
CA ALA A 151 7.56 -16.03 -10.99
C ALA A 151 6.86 -15.56 -9.71
N ALA A 152 6.83 -14.24 -9.44
CA ALA A 152 6.11 -13.69 -8.29
C ALA A 152 4.59 -13.98 -8.38
N LEU A 153 4.04 -14.11 -9.59
CA LEU A 153 2.62 -14.42 -9.79
C LEU A 153 2.25 -15.85 -9.36
N ASP A 154 3.24 -16.71 -9.11
CA ASP A 154 3.03 -18.08 -8.66
C ASP A 154 3.05 -18.19 -7.12
N ALA A 155 3.28 -17.08 -6.41
CA ALA A 155 3.12 -17.00 -4.95
C ALA A 155 1.69 -17.36 -4.54
N ARG A 156 1.55 -18.18 -3.50
CA ARG A 156 0.26 -18.73 -3.05
C ARG A 156 -0.15 -18.17 -1.69
N ASP A 157 -1.46 -17.94 -1.54
CA ASP A 157 -2.08 -17.59 -0.27
C ASP A 157 -2.21 -18.82 0.65
N GLU A 158 -2.73 -18.61 1.86
CA GLU A 158 -2.91 -19.68 2.86
C GLU A 158 -3.86 -20.80 2.40
N GLN A 159 -4.74 -20.50 1.43
CA GLN A 159 -5.66 -21.47 0.82
C GLN A 159 -5.03 -22.19 -0.38
N GLY A 160 -3.77 -21.87 -0.70
CA GLY A 160 -3.05 -22.46 -1.81
C GLY A 160 -3.44 -21.88 -3.17
N ILE A 161 -4.17 -20.78 -3.25
CA ILE A 161 -4.49 -20.09 -4.51
C ILE A 161 -3.32 -19.17 -4.86
N SER A 162 -2.84 -19.21 -6.09
CA SER A 162 -1.78 -18.30 -6.58
C SER A 162 -2.33 -16.94 -6.99
N ILE A 163 -1.48 -15.91 -7.02
CA ILE A 163 -1.83 -14.59 -7.58
C ILE A 163 -2.37 -14.75 -9.01
N ARG A 164 -1.70 -15.57 -9.84
CA ARG A 164 -2.12 -15.85 -11.23
C ARG A 164 -3.52 -16.45 -11.31
N GLU A 165 -3.83 -17.42 -10.45
CA GLU A 165 -5.16 -18.03 -10.36
C GLU A 165 -6.21 -17.01 -9.90
N ALA A 166 -5.90 -16.19 -8.88
CA ALA A 166 -6.79 -15.14 -8.38
C ALA A 166 -7.06 -14.05 -9.44
N LEU A 167 -6.06 -13.62 -10.19
CA LEU A 167 -6.21 -12.67 -11.30
C LEU A 167 -7.13 -13.23 -12.38
N THR A 168 -6.85 -14.46 -12.82
CA THR A 168 -7.63 -15.14 -13.87
C THR A 168 -9.08 -15.37 -13.43
N ALA A 169 -9.29 -15.75 -12.17
CA ALA A 169 -10.63 -15.95 -11.60
C ALA A 169 -11.47 -14.66 -11.57
N ASN A 170 -10.81 -13.51 -11.44
CA ASN A 170 -11.45 -12.19 -11.48
C ASN A 170 -11.47 -11.58 -12.90
N GLY A 171 -11.12 -12.36 -13.94
CA GLY A 171 -11.20 -11.94 -15.34
C GLY A 171 -10.02 -11.11 -15.85
N PHE A 172 -8.96 -10.98 -15.06
CA PHE A 172 -7.72 -10.33 -15.51
C PHE A 172 -6.84 -11.29 -16.31
N ASP A 173 -5.94 -10.72 -17.12
CA ASP A 173 -5.04 -11.47 -18.01
C ASP A 173 -3.58 -11.28 -17.56
N PRO A 174 -3.08 -12.08 -16.61
CA PRO A 174 -1.72 -11.93 -16.07
C PRO A 174 -0.62 -12.11 -17.12
N SER A 175 -0.92 -12.71 -18.29
CA SER A 175 0.06 -12.85 -19.38
C SER A 175 0.49 -11.49 -19.96
N LYS A 176 -0.33 -10.44 -19.76
CA LYS A 176 -0.05 -9.07 -20.20
C LYS A 176 0.76 -8.26 -19.19
N MET A 177 1.17 -8.83 -18.05
CA MET A 177 1.92 -8.13 -17.01
C MET A 177 3.17 -7.40 -17.56
N LYS A 178 3.91 -8.02 -18.49
CA LYS A 178 5.11 -7.40 -19.09
C LYS A 178 4.81 -6.11 -19.88
N SER A 179 3.60 -5.95 -20.42
CA SER A 179 3.20 -4.73 -21.12
C SER A 179 2.85 -3.56 -20.19
N LEU A 180 2.73 -3.80 -18.88
CA LEU A 180 2.43 -2.75 -17.90
C LEU A 180 3.63 -1.83 -17.63
N LYS A 181 4.84 -2.30 -17.94
CA LYS A 181 6.07 -1.52 -17.74
C LYS A 181 5.94 -0.16 -18.43
N ARG A 182 6.02 0.91 -17.64
CA ARG A 182 5.97 2.28 -18.16
C ARG A 182 7.28 2.67 -18.84
N ASP A 183 7.18 3.41 -19.94
CA ASP A 183 8.32 4.08 -20.55
C ASP A 183 8.66 5.31 -19.70
N PRO A 184 9.87 5.41 -19.12
CA PRO A 184 10.30 6.57 -18.34
C PRO A 184 10.13 7.91 -19.07
N LYS A 185 10.16 7.92 -20.42
CA LYS A 185 9.96 9.15 -21.21
C LYS A 185 8.52 9.66 -21.16
N THR A 186 7.57 8.82 -20.78
CA THR A 186 6.14 9.16 -20.66
C THR A 186 5.75 9.58 -19.24
N VAL A 187 6.69 9.57 -18.30
CA VAL A 187 6.46 9.87 -16.88
C VAL A 187 7.29 11.08 -16.46
N ILE A 188 6.64 12.11 -15.95
CA ILE A 188 7.29 13.35 -15.49
C ILE A 188 7.74 13.22 -14.03
N GLY A 189 6.99 12.44 -13.25
CA GLY A 189 7.25 12.18 -11.84
C GLY A 189 6.14 11.33 -11.22
N TYR A 190 6.34 10.97 -9.97
CA TYR A 190 5.36 10.25 -9.15
C TYR A 190 5.19 10.98 -7.82
N VAL A 191 3.95 11.22 -7.42
CA VAL A 191 3.59 11.82 -6.13
C VAL A 191 2.63 10.88 -5.42
N GLU A 192 2.92 10.60 -4.16
CA GLU A 192 2.04 9.84 -3.28
C GLU A 192 1.68 10.70 -2.08
N ILE A 193 0.40 10.70 -1.74
CA ILE A 193 -0.13 11.34 -0.53
C ILE A 193 -0.49 10.21 0.41
N HIS A 194 0.03 10.26 1.63
CA HIS A 194 -0.16 9.20 2.60
C HIS A 194 -0.34 9.78 4.00
N ILE A 195 -1.01 9.01 4.87
CA ILE A 195 -0.98 9.32 6.31
C ILE A 195 0.42 9.06 6.85
N GLU A 196 0.79 9.74 7.93
CA GLU A 196 2.11 9.60 8.55
C GLU A 196 2.38 8.17 9.05
N GLN A 197 1.32 7.47 9.50
CA GLN A 197 1.40 6.21 10.26
C GLN A 197 2.25 6.32 11.55
N GLY A 198 2.54 7.55 11.97
CA GLY A 198 3.33 7.91 13.14
C GLY A 198 2.70 9.10 13.88
N PRO A 199 3.25 9.45 15.05
CA PRO A 199 2.66 10.47 15.92
C PRO A 199 3.30 11.86 15.77
N VAL A 200 4.27 12.07 14.88
CA VAL A 200 5.13 13.27 14.85
C VAL A 200 4.35 14.51 14.42
N LEU A 201 3.62 14.47 13.31
CA LEU A 201 2.84 15.61 12.83
C LEU A 201 1.74 15.99 13.82
N GLU A 202 1.11 15.00 14.46
CA GLU A 202 0.14 15.26 15.53
C GLU A 202 0.80 15.94 16.74
N ALA A 203 1.93 15.39 17.22
CA ALA A 203 2.67 15.93 18.35
C ALA A 203 3.21 17.35 18.10
N GLU A 204 3.59 17.65 16.86
CA GLU A 204 4.04 18.98 16.42
C GLU A 204 2.89 19.90 15.98
N ASN A 205 1.64 19.42 15.96
CA ASN A 205 0.46 20.13 15.48
C ASN A 205 0.64 20.69 14.05
N LEU A 206 1.17 19.86 13.15
CA LEU A 206 1.37 20.15 11.74
C LEU A 206 0.39 19.37 10.87
N ALA A 207 -0.14 20.02 9.84
CA ALA A 207 -1.16 19.41 8.97
C ALA A 207 -0.57 18.55 7.83
N VAL A 208 0.68 18.81 7.42
CA VAL A 208 1.34 18.16 6.27
C VAL A 208 2.84 18.08 6.53
N GLY A 209 3.43 16.92 6.20
CA GLY A 209 4.88 16.73 6.13
C GLY A 209 5.34 16.52 4.69
N VAL A 210 6.56 16.98 4.37
CA VAL A 210 7.23 16.66 3.10
C VAL A 210 8.21 15.53 3.35
N VAL A 211 7.88 14.34 2.86
CA VAL A 211 8.71 13.14 3.02
C VAL A 211 10.02 13.32 2.23
N THR A 212 11.15 13.17 2.92
CA THR A 212 12.49 13.32 2.32
C THR A 212 13.18 11.99 2.05
N ALA A 213 12.84 10.95 2.82
CA ALA A 213 13.37 9.61 2.69
C ALA A 213 12.40 8.59 3.29
N ILE A 214 12.53 7.33 2.85
CA ILE A 214 11.86 6.17 3.44
C ILE A 214 12.95 5.27 4.03
N ASN A 215 12.74 4.74 5.22
CA ASN A 215 13.70 3.87 5.87
C ASN A 215 13.94 2.59 5.06
N GLY A 216 15.22 2.23 4.88
CA GLY A 216 15.58 0.88 4.48
C GLY A 216 15.25 -0.12 5.61
N ALA A 217 14.67 -1.27 5.28
CA ALA A 217 14.32 -2.30 6.25
C ALA A 217 15.15 -3.57 6.02
N THR A 218 15.54 -4.24 7.11
CA THR A 218 16.11 -5.58 7.08
C THR A 218 15.46 -6.40 8.19
N ARG A 219 14.96 -7.59 7.85
CA ARG A 219 14.33 -8.51 8.79
C ARG A 219 15.20 -9.75 8.96
N TRP A 220 15.44 -10.15 10.20
CA TRP A 220 16.27 -11.31 10.53
C TRP A 220 15.45 -12.34 11.30
N ALA A 221 15.65 -13.62 10.97
CA ALA A 221 15.22 -14.74 11.79
C ALA A 221 16.46 -15.32 12.50
N LEU A 222 16.48 -15.27 13.82
CA LEU A 222 17.59 -15.75 14.64
C LEU A 222 17.14 -17.00 15.42
N THR A 223 17.99 -18.03 15.45
CA THR A 223 17.77 -19.23 16.26
C THR A 223 18.85 -19.32 17.33
N VAL A 224 18.46 -19.17 18.59
CA VAL A 224 19.33 -19.36 19.74
C VAL A 224 19.17 -20.80 20.23
N LYS A 225 20.27 -21.56 20.27
CA LYS A 225 20.26 -22.96 20.72
C LYS A 225 20.86 -23.05 22.11
N GLY A 226 20.11 -23.64 23.02
CA GLY A 226 20.55 -23.97 24.37
C GLY A 226 20.58 -25.47 24.60
N GLU A 227 20.58 -25.86 25.87
CA GLU A 227 20.56 -27.26 26.30
C GLU A 227 19.35 -27.50 27.23
N PRO A 228 18.42 -28.40 26.87
CA PRO A 228 17.30 -28.74 27.75
C PRO A 228 17.79 -29.36 29.06
N GLY A 229 17.28 -28.86 30.18
CA GLY A 229 17.65 -29.34 31.50
C GLY A 229 16.47 -29.25 32.47
N HIS A 230 16.45 -30.12 33.48
CA HIS A 230 15.39 -30.09 34.49
C HIS A 230 15.52 -28.83 35.37
N ALA A 231 14.48 -27.99 35.35
CA ALA A 231 14.50 -26.66 35.96
C ALA A 231 14.79 -26.65 37.47
N GLY A 232 14.47 -27.74 38.18
CA GLY A 232 14.72 -27.86 39.63
C GLY A 232 16.07 -28.48 40.01
N THR A 233 16.79 -29.12 39.07
CA THR A 233 17.97 -29.94 39.42
C THR A 233 19.23 -29.56 38.66
N VAL A 234 19.14 -28.83 37.54
CA VAL A 234 20.31 -28.28 36.86
C VAL A 234 20.76 -27.00 37.57
N PRO A 235 21.96 -26.99 38.19
CA PRO A 235 22.51 -25.81 38.86
C PRO A 235 22.68 -24.63 37.89
N MET A 236 22.53 -23.40 38.39
CA MET A 236 22.55 -22.19 37.55
C MET A 236 23.85 -22.03 36.73
N ASN A 237 24.99 -22.39 37.32
CA ASN A 237 26.30 -22.30 36.66
C ASN A 237 26.54 -23.35 35.57
N MET A 238 25.59 -24.27 35.35
CA MET A 238 25.67 -25.33 34.33
C MET A 238 24.60 -25.16 33.23
N ARG A 239 23.81 -24.08 33.26
CA ARG A 239 22.73 -23.88 32.29
C ARG A 239 23.24 -23.27 30.99
N HIS A 240 22.73 -23.78 29.88
CA HIS A 240 22.79 -23.14 28.57
C HIS A 240 21.37 -22.76 28.15
N ASP A 241 20.82 -21.71 28.77
CA ASP A 241 19.42 -21.33 28.64
C ASP A 241 19.21 -20.41 27.42
N ALA A 242 18.53 -20.92 26.39
CA ALA A 242 18.31 -20.18 25.15
C ALA A 242 17.39 -18.96 25.31
N LEU A 243 16.39 -19.04 26.19
CA LEU A 243 15.40 -17.97 26.35
C LEU A 243 16.02 -16.76 27.05
N THR A 244 16.82 -17.02 28.09
CA THR A 244 17.55 -15.94 28.78
C THR A 244 18.56 -15.27 27.85
N ALA A 245 19.34 -16.04 27.09
CA ALA A 245 20.27 -15.50 26.10
C ALA A 245 19.55 -14.67 25.02
N ALA A 246 18.43 -15.16 24.48
CA ALA A 246 17.63 -14.41 23.51
C ALA A 246 17.02 -13.12 24.10
N SER A 247 16.68 -13.13 25.40
CA SER A 247 16.19 -11.94 26.10
C SER A 247 17.28 -10.86 26.23
N GLU A 248 18.52 -11.26 26.55
CA GLU A 248 19.66 -10.33 26.55
C GLU A 248 19.93 -9.74 25.17
N MET A 249 19.82 -10.56 24.11
CA MET A 249 19.94 -10.08 22.73
C MET A 249 18.88 -9.03 22.40
N ALA A 250 17.61 -9.24 22.79
CA ALA A 250 16.55 -8.27 22.53
C ALA A 250 16.79 -6.93 23.23
N LEU A 251 17.21 -6.95 24.49
CA LEU A 251 17.58 -5.73 25.22
C LEU A 251 18.79 -5.03 24.60
N ALA A 252 19.78 -5.79 24.11
CA ALA A 252 20.91 -5.23 23.40
C ALA A 252 20.51 -4.56 22.08
N ILE A 253 19.60 -5.17 21.31
CA ILE A 253 19.06 -4.61 20.06
C ILE A 253 18.34 -3.28 20.34
N GLU A 254 17.47 -3.23 21.35
CA GLU A 254 16.79 -1.98 21.73
C GLU A 254 17.79 -0.89 22.14
N ARG A 255 18.76 -1.23 22.99
CA ARG A 255 19.79 -0.30 23.45
C ARG A 255 20.62 0.25 22.29
N ILE A 256 21.00 -0.59 21.33
CA ILE A 256 21.75 -0.17 20.14
C ILE A 256 20.88 0.74 19.27
N GLY A 257 19.62 0.37 19.01
CA GLY A 257 18.69 1.20 18.24
C GLY A 257 18.54 2.60 18.84
N ARG A 258 18.32 2.70 20.15
CA ARG A 258 18.21 3.97 20.88
C ARG A 258 19.46 4.85 20.81
N ALA A 259 20.64 4.28 20.56
CA ALA A 259 21.89 5.03 20.45
C ALA A 259 22.05 5.77 19.11
N HIS A 260 21.14 5.55 18.16
CA HIS A 260 21.15 6.19 16.85
C HIS A 260 19.83 6.94 16.62
N GLU A 261 19.90 8.24 16.32
CA GLU A 261 18.72 9.11 16.20
C GLU A 261 17.73 8.67 15.11
N THR A 262 18.23 8.08 14.02
CA THR A 262 17.43 7.74 12.83
C THR A 262 17.12 6.26 12.67
N VAL A 263 17.51 5.43 13.65
CA VAL A 263 17.34 3.97 13.56
C VAL A 263 16.19 3.53 14.45
N VAL A 264 15.31 2.72 13.88
CA VAL A 264 14.30 1.97 14.64
C VAL A 264 14.72 0.51 14.64
N ALA A 265 14.77 -0.10 15.82
CA ALA A 265 15.13 -1.51 15.99
C ALA A 265 14.08 -2.22 16.84
N THR A 266 13.52 -3.30 16.31
CA THR A 266 12.37 -3.98 16.92
C THR A 266 12.58 -5.48 16.95
N VAL A 267 12.41 -6.10 18.13
CA VAL A 267 12.22 -7.55 18.26
C VAL A 267 10.73 -7.81 18.43
N GLY A 268 10.04 -8.07 17.32
CA GLY A 268 8.58 -8.19 17.30
C GLY A 268 8.03 -9.56 17.66
N ARG A 269 8.87 -10.61 17.72
CA ARG A 269 8.43 -11.99 17.96
C ARG A 269 9.48 -12.79 18.72
N PHE A 270 9.05 -13.46 19.78
CA PHE A 270 9.74 -14.58 20.39
C PHE A 270 8.95 -15.86 20.09
N GLN A 271 9.66 -16.93 19.77
CA GLN A 271 9.10 -18.28 19.67
C GLN A 271 10.06 -19.22 20.37
N ALA A 272 9.57 -19.89 21.41
CA ALA A 272 10.30 -20.84 22.23
C ALA A 272 9.65 -22.21 22.14
#